data_AF-A0A9X1V2S7-F1
#
_entry.id   AF-A0A9X1V2S7-F1
#
_cell.length_a   1.000
_cell.length_b   1.000
_cell.length_c   1.000
_cell.angle_alpha   90.00
_cell.angle_beta   90.00
_cell.angle_gamma   90.00
#
_symmetry.space_group_name_H-M   'P 1'
#
loop_
_entity.id
_entity.type
_entity.pdbx_description
1 polymer ?
#
loop_
_entity_poly.entity_id
_entity_poly.type
_entity_poly.pdbx_seq_one_letter_code
_entity_poly.pdbx_strand_id
1 'polypeptide(L)'
;MNSSEIKAQNSDLESGIFNVGVGSVLGGIGAIINKEPGEKFGNTLLKGMGQGALGGYLVFESERLIRQFSRSGDYAYVWPSKIVNSAGTSIIENAAANRDFWARWHMNIGFNRIEVNTKENFKLSYRILPFSLVETVFAATSSEFDLKTSAKVGTFVFRQEYIEGGSAGYAPANVVVLLKGFRGDMALPHELIHTYQYERTSGFNKFFTKAEKSISSKLGMTEIYSLYNKVFYNDYNYILNGILYVMADTNGHANNFFEDEARYFSRHSRTMRIRVVTPPYFPLNSSLSR
;
A
#
# COMPACT_ATOMS: atom_id res chain seq x y z
N MET A 1 10.81 -27.46 -23.78
CA MET A 1 9.81 -26.42 -23.41
C MET A 1 10.58 -25.28 -22.78
N ASN A 2 10.61 -24.11 -23.42
CA ASN A 2 11.30 -22.93 -22.89
C ASN A 2 10.49 -22.39 -21.72
N SER A 3 11.03 -22.49 -20.51
CA SER A 3 10.58 -21.71 -19.36
C SER A 3 10.90 -20.25 -19.61
N SER A 4 9.87 -19.45 -19.88
CA SER A 4 9.98 -17.99 -19.82
C SER A 4 10.28 -17.60 -18.37
N GLU A 5 11.56 -17.47 -18.03
CA GLU A 5 12.01 -16.80 -16.81
C GLU A 5 11.43 -15.39 -16.81
N ILE A 6 10.46 -15.12 -15.93
CA ILE A 6 10.03 -13.75 -15.66
C ILE A 6 11.20 -13.10 -14.92
N LYS A 7 12.01 -12.34 -15.66
CA LYS A 7 13.13 -11.58 -15.08
C LYS A 7 12.57 -10.50 -14.16
N ALA A 8 13.20 -10.36 -13.00
CA ALA A 8 12.97 -9.30 -12.03
C ALA A 8 12.94 -7.90 -12.68
N GLN A 9 12.15 -6.99 -12.11
CA GLN A 9 12.14 -5.60 -12.57
C GLN A 9 13.49 -4.93 -12.33
N ASN A 10 14.21 -4.63 -13.41
CA ASN A 10 15.55 -4.05 -13.31
C ASN A 10 15.55 -2.53 -13.56
N SER A 11 14.39 -1.92 -13.84
CA SER A 11 14.31 -0.52 -14.25
C SER A 11 12.99 0.16 -13.87
N ASP A 12 13.06 1.48 -13.70
CA ASP A 12 11.91 2.37 -13.52
C ASP A 12 10.86 2.19 -14.62
N LEU A 13 11.28 1.90 -15.86
CA LEU A 13 10.37 1.68 -16.98
C LEU A 13 9.50 0.43 -16.76
N GLU A 14 10.09 -0.65 -16.30
CA GLU A 14 9.40 -1.92 -16.09
C GLU A 14 8.39 -1.81 -14.94
N SER A 15 8.81 -1.23 -13.81
CA SER A 15 7.94 -0.93 -12.66
C SER A 15 6.82 0.04 -13.01
N GLY A 16 7.14 1.07 -13.80
CA GLY A 16 6.16 2.02 -14.29
C GLY A 16 5.11 1.37 -15.19
N ILE A 17 5.53 0.60 -16.20
CA ILE A 17 4.63 -0.13 -17.10
C ILE A 17 3.74 -1.09 -16.30
N PHE A 18 4.30 -1.80 -15.32
CA PHE A 18 3.55 -2.73 -14.51
C PHE A 18 2.45 -2.04 -13.68
N ASN A 19 2.80 -1.00 -12.92
CA ASN A 19 1.83 -0.31 -12.08
C ASN A 19 0.75 0.38 -12.93
N VAL A 20 1.12 0.99 -14.07
CA VAL A 20 0.18 1.52 -15.06
C VAL A 20 -0.72 0.42 -15.62
N GLY A 21 -0.16 -0.75 -15.96
CA GLY A 21 -0.89 -1.89 -16.49
C GLY A 21 -1.91 -2.46 -15.49
N VAL A 22 -1.48 -2.71 -14.25
CA VAL A 22 -2.36 -3.17 -13.15
C VAL A 22 -3.50 -2.18 -12.93
N GLY A 23 -3.18 -0.89 -12.80
CA GLY A 23 -4.19 0.16 -12.66
C GLY A 23 -5.17 0.18 -13.82
N SER A 24 -4.68 0.09 -15.07
CA SER A 24 -5.49 0.06 -16.28
C SER A 24 -6.46 -1.13 -16.30
N VAL A 25 -5.97 -2.33 -15.96
CA VAL A 25 -6.78 -3.56 -15.96
C VAL A 25 -7.86 -3.49 -14.89
N LEU A 26 -7.50 -3.15 -13.66
CA LEU A 26 -8.46 -3.02 -12.55
C LEU A 26 -9.52 -1.95 -12.83
N GLY A 27 -9.08 -0.78 -13.32
CA GLY A 27 -9.95 0.32 -13.68
C GLY A 27 -10.90 -0.05 -14.82
N GLY A 28 -10.39 -0.64 -15.90
CA GLY A 28 -11.17 -1.02 -17.07
C GLY A 28 -12.22 -2.10 -16.78
N ILE A 29 -11.79 -3.23 -16.18
CA ILE A 29 -12.71 -4.34 -15.85
C ILE A 29 -13.74 -3.88 -14.83
N GLY A 30 -13.29 -3.18 -13.78
CA GLY A 30 -14.20 -2.65 -12.77
C GLY A 30 -15.23 -1.69 -13.35
N ALA A 31 -14.81 -0.78 -14.24
CA ALA A 31 -15.72 0.16 -14.90
C ALA A 31 -16.81 -0.58 -15.69
N ILE A 32 -16.45 -1.63 -16.43
CA ILE A 32 -17.42 -2.46 -17.15
C ILE A 32 -18.41 -3.15 -16.21
N ILE A 33 -17.91 -3.75 -15.12
CA ILE A 33 -18.78 -4.37 -14.11
C ILE A 33 -19.75 -3.33 -13.53
N ASN A 34 -19.25 -2.12 -13.24
CA ASN A 34 -20.00 -1.06 -12.58
C ASN A 34 -20.78 -0.14 -13.52
N LYS A 35 -20.67 -0.33 -14.84
CA LYS A 35 -21.37 0.43 -15.88
C LYS A 35 -22.88 0.55 -15.64
N GLU A 36 -23.44 1.71 -15.95
CA GLU A 36 -24.88 1.99 -15.90
C GLU A 36 -25.60 1.46 -17.17
N PRO A 37 -26.92 1.19 -17.08
CA PRO A 37 -27.73 0.89 -18.25
C PRO A 37 -27.67 2.06 -19.27
N GLY A 38 -27.34 1.77 -20.52
CA GLY A 38 -27.26 2.78 -21.59
C GLY A 38 -25.86 3.31 -21.91
N GLU A 39 -24.88 3.17 -21.02
CA GLU A 39 -23.49 3.56 -21.35
C GLU A 39 -22.87 2.61 -22.38
N LYS A 40 -22.04 3.14 -23.30
CA LYS A 40 -21.35 2.32 -24.31
C LYS A 40 -20.19 1.55 -23.68
N PHE A 41 -20.10 0.24 -23.99
CA PHE A 41 -19.05 -0.64 -23.48
C PHE A 41 -17.65 -0.08 -23.75
N GLY A 42 -17.31 0.22 -25.01
CA GLY A 42 -15.97 0.69 -25.39
C GLY A 42 -15.56 1.98 -24.69
N ASN A 43 -16.46 2.97 -24.62
CA ASN A 43 -16.18 4.24 -23.93
C ASN A 43 -15.95 4.04 -22.43
N THR A 44 -16.74 3.15 -21.81
CA THR A 44 -16.62 2.83 -20.38
C THR A 44 -15.28 2.12 -20.09
N LEU A 45 -14.94 1.13 -20.92
CA LEU A 45 -13.67 0.39 -20.81
C LEU A 45 -12.48 1.35 -20.96
N LEU A 46 -12.46 2.17 -22.01
CA LEU A 46 -11.35 3.10 -22.27
C LEU A 46 -11.24 4.18 -21.19
N LYS A 47 -12.36 4.72 -20.68
CA LYS A 47 -12.37 5.64 -19.54
C LYS A 47 -11.75 4.96 -18.30
N GLY A 48 -12.22 3.76 -17.96
CA GLY A 48 -11.73 3.00 -16.81
C GLY A 48 -10.25 2.66 -16.94
N MET A 49 -9.80 2.21 -18.11
CA MET A 49 -8.39 1.92 -18.38
C MET A 49 -7.52 3.17 -18.28
N GLY A 50 -7.94 4.28 -18.90
CA GLY A 50 -7.17 5.53 -18.88
C GLY A 50 -7.05 6.14 -17.48
N GLN A 51 -8.14 6.18 -16.71
CA GLN A 51 -8.08 6.63 -15.32
C GLN A 51 -7.26 5.66 -14.46
N GLY A 52 -7.46 4.36 -14.64
CA GLY A 52 -6.66 3.33 -13.98
C GLY A 52 -5.16 3.47 -14.25
N ALA A 53 -4.77 3.74 -15.49
CA ALA A 53 -3.39 4.01 -15.90
C ALA A 53 -2.79 5.21 -15.15
N LEU A 54 -3.53 6.31 -15.08
CA LEU A 54 -3.11 7.52 -14.35
C LEU A 54 -2.90 7.21 -12.85
N GLY A 55 -3.84 6.48 -12.24
CA GLY A 55 -3.71 6.06 -10.85
C GLY A 55 -2.49 5.15 -10.63
N GLY A 56 -2.26 4.20 -11.52
CA GLY A 56 -1.09 3.32 -11.50
C GLY A 56 0.24 4.08 -11.64
N TYR A 57 0.29 5.11 -12.49
CA TYR A 57 1.46 5.98 -12.60
C TYR A 57 1.77 6.71 -11.28
N LEU A 58 0.75 7.22 -10.58
CA LEU A 58 0.95 7.84 -9.27
C LEU A 58 1.44 6.84 -8.21
N VAL A 59 0.91 5.62 -8.20
CA VAL A 59 1.43 4.55 -7.32
C VAL A 59 2.92 4.34 -7.56
N PHE A 60 3.34 4.20 -8.83
CA PHE A 60 4.76 4.08 -9.17
C PHE A 60 5.62 5.26 -8.69
N GLU A 61 5.15 6.51 -8.89
CA GLU A 61 5.87 7.69 -8.39
C GLU A 61 5.96 7.73 -6.86
N SER A 62 4.96 7.19 -6.16
CA SER A 62 5.01 7.06 -4.69
C SER A 62 6.11 6.09 -4.24
N GLU A 63 6.33 4.98 -4.95
CA GLU A 63 7.40 4.01 -4.67
C GLU A 63 8.78 4.61 -4.94
N ARG A 64 8.91 5.46 -5.98
CA ARG A 64 10.14 6.23 -6.23
C ARG A 64 10.49 7.16 -5.07
N LEU A 65 9.50 7.71 -4.37
CA LEU A 65 9.72 8.52 -3.16
C LEU A 65 10.18 7.65 -1.98
N ILE A 66 9.63 6.44 -1.80
CA ILE A 66 10.15 5.48 -0.81
C ILE A 66 11.59 5.10 -1.11
N ARG A 67 11.97 5.00 -2.38
CA ARG A 67 13.36 4.80 -2.78
C ARG A 67 14.28 5.96 -2.40
N GLN A 68 13.80 7.20 -2.48
CA GLN A 68 14.58 8.34 -1.96
C GLN A 68 14.74 8.25 -0.44
N PHE A 69 13.67 7.88 0.28
CA PHE A 69 13.75 7.60 1.72
C PHE A 69 14.78 6.50 2.03
N SER A 70 14.72 5.35 1.36
CA SER A 70 15.67 4.24 1.55
C SER A 70 17.12 4.66 1.30
N ARG A 71 17.36 5.50 0.29
CA ARG A 71 18.73 5.92 -0.07
C ARG A 71 19.32 6.99 0.86
N SER A 72 18.47 7.88 1.37
CA SER A 72 18.88 9.06 2.14
C SER A 72 18.68 8.93 3.65
N GLY A 73 17.75 8.08 4.09
CA GLY A 73 17.23 8.04 5.46
C GLY A 73 16.31 9.21 5.81
N ASP A 74 15.95 10.07 4.85
CA ASP A 74 15.16 11.27 5.09
C ASP A 74 13.65 10.97 5.07
N TYR A 75 13.02 11.09 6.23
CA TYR A 75 11.58 10.88 6.41
C TYR A 75 10.73 11.94 5.69
N ALA A 76 11.31 13.04 5.21
CA ALA A 76 10.60 14.05 4.42
C ALA A 76 9.98 13.48 3.13
N TYR A 77 10.48 12.35 2.63
CA TYR A 77 9.92 11.68 1.46
C TYR A 77 8.72 10.77 1.76
N VAL A 78 8.52 10.35 3.02
CA VAL A 78 7.58 9.27 3.35
C VAL A 78 6.12 9.76 3.33
N TRP A 79 5.81 10.89 3.95
CA TRP A 79 4.44 11.44 3.90
C TRP A 79 4.01 11.86 2.49
N PRO A 80 4.84 12.57 1.69
CA PRO A 80 4.55 12.82 0.29
C PRO A 80 4.30 11.53 -0.49
N SER A 81 5.11 10.49 -0.24
CA SER A 81 4.90 9.17 -0.82
C SER A 81 3.52 8.62 -0.47
N LYS A 82 3.12 8.62 0.81
CA LYS A 82 1.82 8.11 1.25
C LYS A 82 0.65 8.87 0.63
N ILE A 83 0.77 10.19 0.49
CA ILE A 83 -0.23 11.05 -0.16
C ILE A 83 -0.36 10.72 -1.64
N VAL A 84 0.77 10.58 -2.36
CA VAL A 84 0.77 10.24 -3.78
C VAL A 84 0.20 8.83 -4.00
N ASN A 85 0.54 7.86 -3.14
CA ASN A 85 -0.04 6.52 -3.20
C ASN A 85 -1.55 6.53 -2.96
N SER A 86 -1.98 7.27 -1.92
CA SER A 86 -3.40 7.49 -1.60
C SER A 86 -4.15 8.12 -2.78
N ALA A 87 -3.56 9.08 -3.47
CA ALA A 87 -4.13 9.67 -4.68
C ALA A 87 -4.24 8.65 -5.83
N GLY A 88 -3.16 7.90 -6.11
CA GLY A 88 -3.15 6.88 -7.16
C GLY A 88 -4.19 5.79 -6.95
N THR A 89 -4.25 5.25 -5.73
CA THR A 89 -5.22 4.21 -5.34
C THR A 89 -6.65 4.70 -5.36
N SER A 90 -6.92 5.94 -4.95
CA SER A 90 -8.23 6.58 -5.07
C SER A 90 -8.70 6.67 -6.53
N ILE A 91 -7.80 7.03 -7.44
CA ILE A 91 -8.10 7.11 -8.87
C ILE A 91 -8.42 5.72 -9.44
N ILE A 92 -7.64 4.70 -9.10
CA ILE A 92 -7.90 3.30 -9.51
C ILE A 92 -9.27 2.84 -8.99
N GLU A 93 -9.60 3.13 -7.73
CA GLU A 93 -10.91 2.81 -7.16
C GLU A 93 -12.06 3.54 -7.85
N ASN A 94 -11.89 4.82 -8.18
CA ASN A 94 -12.91 5.57 -8.90
C ASN A 94 -13.11 5.02 -10.32
N ALA A 95 -12.02 4.72 -11.02
CA ALA A 95 -12.07 4.10 -12.33
C ALA A 95 -12.84 2.77 -12.27
N ALA A 96 -12.47 1.89 -11.33
CA ALA A 96 -13.14 0.60 -11.13
C ALA A 96 -14.60 0.73 -10.69
N ALA A 97 -14.99 1.85 -10.07
CA ALA A 97 -16.37 2.15 -9.71
C ALA A 97 -17.16 2.85 -10.84
N ASN A 98 -16.57 3.02 -12.04
CA ASN A 98 -17.08 3.84 -13.14
C ASN A 98 -17.43 5.29 -12.73
N ARG A 99 -16.57 5.92 -11.93
CA ARG A 99 -16.70 7.32 -11.49
C ARG A 99 -15.67 8.19 -12.18
N ASP A 100 -15.76 9.50 -11.99
CA ASP A 100 -14.69 10.40 -12.38
C ASP A 100 -13.53 10.31 -11.38
N PHE A 101 -12.30 10.47 -11.85
CA PHE A 101 -11.10 10.19 -11.05
C PHE A 101 -11.04 11.01 -9.75
N TRP A 102 -11.64 12.21 -9.74
CA TRP A 102 -11.65 13.13 -8.61
C TRP A 102 -12.80 12.92 -7.64
N ALA A 103 -13.77 12.05 -7.96
CA ALA A 103 -15.04 11.97 -7.26
C ALA A 103 -14.90 11.54 -5.79
N ARG A 104 -13.95 10.65 -5.50
CA ARG A 104 -13.68 10.18 -4.13
C ARG A 104 -12.20 9.98 -3.90
N TRP A 105 -11.69 10.58 -2.84
CA TRP A 105 -10.33 10.38 -2.37
C TRP A 105 -10.36 9.60 -1.07
N HIS A 106 -9.35 8.78 -0.83
CA HIS A 106 -9.19 8.10 0.44
C HIS A 106 -7.72 7.96 0.80
N MET A 107 -7.44 7.97 2.10
CA MET A 107 -6.15 7.62 2.67
C MET A 107 -6.37 6.56 3.74
N ASN A 108 -5.55 5.52 3.75
CA ASN A 108 -5.58 4.53 4.82
C ASN A 108 -4.37 4.70 5.74
N ILE A 109 -4.60 4.52 7.04
CA ILE A 109 -3.60 4.49 8.11
C ILE A 109 -3.88 3.26 8.95
N GLY A 110 -3.13 2.17 8.71
CA GLY A 110 -3.49 0.87 9.26
C GLY A 110 -4.85 0.40 8.74
N PHE A 111 -5.72 -0.03 9.65
CA PHE A 111 -7.10 -0.39 9.33
C PHE A 111 -8.05 0.82 9.17
N ASN A 112 -7.58 2.03 9.44
CA ASN A 112 -8.39 3.24 9.38
C ASN A 112 -8.43 3.76 7.95
N ARG A 113 -9.60 4.07 7.44
CA ARG A 113 -9.79 4.69 6.13
C ARG A 113 -10.54 6.00 6.25
N ILE A 114 -9.93 7.07 5.78
CA ILE A 114 -10.53 8.39 5.72
C ILE A 114 -10.90 8.65 4.27
N GLU A 115 -12.19 8.84 3.98
CA GLU A 115 -12.71 9.12 2.64
C GLU A 115 -13.23 10.56 2.54
N VAL A 116 -12.93 11.21 1.43
CA VAL A 116 -13.50 12.50 1.03
C VAL A 116 -14.25 12.30 -0.29
N ASN A 117 -15.57 12.44 -0.25
CA ASN A 117 -16.38 12.53 -1.47
C ASN A 117 -16.48 14.00 -1.88
N THR A 118 -16.16 14.29 -3.14
CA THR A 118 -16.19 15.63 -3.72
C THR A 118 -17.31 15.78 -4.76
N LYS A 119 -17.89 14.66 -5.22
CA LYS A 119 -18.98 14.68 -6.19
C LYS A 119 -20.27 15.10 -5.50
N GLU A 120 -20.95 16.10 -6.08
CA GLU A 120 -22.22 16.71 -5.65
C GLU A 120 -22.17 17.46 -4.30
N ASN A 121 -21.63 16.87 -3.24
CA ASN A 121 -21.45 17.51 -1.93
C ASN A 121 -20.16 17.02 -1.25
N PHE A 122 -19.43 17.94 -0.62
CA PHE A 122 -18.29 17.58 0.21
C PHE A 122 -18.74 16.72 1.39
N LYS A 123 -18.24 15.48 1.48
CA LYS A 123 -18.53 14.58 2.60
C LYS A 123 -17.26 13.88 3.07
N LEU A 124 -16.89 14.14 4.31
CA LEU A 124 -15.87 13.39 5.03
C LEU A 124 -16.51 12.13 5.65
N SER A 125 -15.87 10.99 5.50
CA SER A 125 -16.31 9.73 6.12
C SER A 125 -15.12 8.96 6.68
N TYR A 126 -15.32 8.29 7.78
CA TYR A 126 -14.36 7.38 8.39
C TYR A 126 -14.90 5.95 8.27
N ARG A 127 -14.04 5.01 7.88
CA ARG A 127 -14.38 3.60 7.73
C ARG A 127 -13.25 2.71 8.25
N ILE A 128 -13.61 1.48 8.59
CA ILE A 128 -12.71 0.42 9.06
C ILE A 128 -12.50 -0.59 7.93
N LEU A 129 -11.25 -0.95 7.70
CA LEU A 129 -10.82 -2.03 6.81
C LEU A 129 -10.75 -3.34 7.62
N PRO A 130 -11.73 -4.24 7.51
CA PRO A 130 -11.85 -5.40 8.40
C PRO A 130 -10.67 -6.36 8.31
N PHE A 131 -10.16 -6.71 7.12
CA PHE A 131 -9.01 -7.63 7.02
C PHE A 131 -7.75 -6.98 7.60
N SER A 132 -7.49 -5.71 7.26
CA SER A 132 -6.40 -4.94 7.87
C SER A 132 -6.53 -4.79 9.39
N LEU A 133 -7.75 -4.70 9.94
CA LEU A 133 -7.99 -4.65 11.39
C LEU A 133 -7.59 -5.97 12.04
N VAL A 134 -7.98 -7.10 11.44
CA VAL A 134 -7.59 -8.43 11.93
C VAL A 134 -6.07 -8.57 11.98
N GLU A 135 -5.37 -8.20 10.90
CA GLU A 135 -3.89 -8.23 10.87
C GLU A 135 -3.27 -7.27 11.92
N THR A 136 -3.88 -6.12 12.14
CA THR A 136 -3.43 -5.19 13.19
C THR A 136 -3.57 -5.80 14.59
N VAL A 137 -4.69 -6.49 14.86
CA VAL A 137 -4.90 -7.16 16.14
C VAL A 137 -3.89 -8.29 16.33
N PHE A 138 -3.63 -9.11 15.30
CA PHE A 138 -2.62 -10.16 15.36
C PHE A 138 -1.20 -9.61 15.58
N ALA A 139 -0.84 -8.52 14.91
CA ALA A 139 0.43 -7.85 15.16
C ALA A 139 0.52 -7.32 16.60
N ALA A 140 -0.55 -6.72 17.11
CA ALA A 140 -0.60 -6.15 18.46
C ALA A 140 -0.52 -7.20 19.59
N THR A 141 -0.96 -8.44 19.36
CA THR A 141 -0.87 -9.51 20.37
C THR A 141 0.52 -10.15 20.45
N SER A 142 1.33 -10.01 19.39
CA SER A 142 2.63 -10.67 19.24
C SER A 142 3.82 -9.70 19.25
N SER A 143 3.56 -8.39 19.28
CA SER A 143 4.57 -7.35 19.03
C SER A 143 4.34 -6.09 19.86
N GLU A 144 5.37 -5.25 19.95
CA GLU A 144 5.28 -3.93 20.56
C GLU A 144 4.92 -2.86 19.53
N PHE A 145 3.88 -2.06 19.78
CA PHE A 145 3.49 -0.99 18.87
C PHE A 145 4.48 0.18 18.91
N ASP A 146 5.11 0.48 17.78
CA ASP A 146 6.01 1.63 17.64
C ASP A 146 5.25 2.85 17.12
N LEU A 147 4.63 3.57 18.05
CA LEU A 147 3.86 4.78 17.74
C LEU A 147 4.71 5.85 17.02
N LYS A 148 5.98 5.99 17.39
CA LYS A 148 6.87 7.02 16.84
C LYS A 148 7.16 6.77 15.37
N THR A 149 7.54 5.54 15.02
CA THR A 149 7.76 5.17 13.62
C THR A 149 6.44 5.18 12.86
N SER A 150 5.35 4.69 13.47
CA SER A 150 4.02 4.70 12.85
C SER A 150 3.58 6.10 12.41
N ALA A 151 3.73 7.10 13.29
CA ALA A 151 3.39 8.49 12.99
C ALA A 151 4.29 9.10 11.91
N LYS A 152 5.56 8.69 11.83
CA LYS A 152 6.50 9.16 10.80
C LYS A 152 6.16 8.63 9.41
N VAL A 153 5.63 7.41 9.32
CA VAL A 153 5.42 6.73 8.03
C VAL A 153 3.96 6.65 7.60
N GLY A 154 3.01 6.99 8.47
CA GLY A 154 1.58 6.96 8.16
C GLY A 154 1.00 5.55 8.04
N THR A 155 1.66 4.55 8.64
CA THR A 155 1.28 3.13 8.65
C THR A 155 1.55 2.59 10.05
N PHE A 156 0.75 1.65 10.55
CA PHE A 156 1.03 1.05 11.86
C PHE A 156 2.25 0.14 11.78
N VAL A 157 3.23 0.45 12.63
CA VAL A 157 4.50 -0.27 12.75
C VAL A 157 4.55 -0.94 14.12
N PHE A 158 4.84 -2.23 14.09
CA PHE A 158 5.06 -3.05 15.27
C PHE A 158 6.49 -3.60 15.26
N ARG A 159 7.04 -3.88 16.45
CA ARG A 159 8.39 -4.40 16.62
C ARG A 159 8.41 -5.69 17.42
N GLN A 160 9.14 -6.69 16.93
CA GLN A 160 9.29 -8.01 17.56
C GLN A 160 10.78 -8.32 17.80
N GLU A 161 11.09 -9.09 18.85
CA GLU A 161 12.46 -9.57 19.12
C GLU A 161 12.90 -10.68 18.16
N TYR A 162 11.93 -11.44 17.65
CA TYR A 162 12.14 -12.55 16.73
C TYR A 162 11.01 -12.60 15.72
N ILE A 163 11.36 -12.77 14.45
CA ILE A 163 10.42 -13.02 13.35
C ILE A 163 10.76 -14.41 12.79
N GLU A 164 9.75 -15.26 12.67
CA GLU A 164 9.91 -16.60 12.12
C GLU A 164 10.54 -16.57 10.72
N GLY A 165 11.41 -17.55 10.41
CA GLY A 165 12.16 -17.58 9.16
C GLY A 165 13.34 -16.60 9.09
N GLY A 166 13.61 -15.83 10.15
CA GLY A 166 14.79 -14.95 10.23
C GLY A 166 14.69 -13.68 9.39
N SER A 167 13.49 -13.32 8.93
CA SER A 167 13.22 -12.08 8.21
C SER A 167 13.49 -10.84 9.09
N ALA A 168 13.80 -9.72 8.46
CA ALA A 168 13.96 -8.44 9.13
C ALA A 168 12.63 -7.67 9.28
N GLY A 169 11.60 -8.09 8.54
CA GLY A 169 10.25 -7.52 8.59
C GLY A 169 9.26 -8.32 7.76
N TYR A 170 7.99 -7.97 7.88
CA TYR A 170 6.92 -8.38 6.97
C TYR A 170 5.77 -7.36 7.06
N ALA A 171 4.96 -7.26 6.01
CA ALA A 171 3.86 -6.30 5.92
C ALA A 171 2.52 -6.97 5.58
N PRO A 172 1.78 -7.50 6.58
CA PRO A 172 0.48 -8.07 6.33
C PRO A 172 -0.55 -6.93 6.15
N ALA A 173 -1.16 -6.86 4.97
CA ALA A 173 -2.13 -5.82 4.62
C ALA A 173 -1.56 -4.39 4.79
N ASN A 174 -2.22 -3.55 5.60
CA ASN A 174 -1.81 -2.18 5.92
C ASN A 174 -1.01 -2.07 7.23
N VAL A 175 -0.34 -3.13 7.65
CA VAL A 175 0.46 -3.17 8.88
C VAL A 175 1.90 -3.53 8.51
N VAL A 176 2.86 -3.02 9.26
CA VAL A 176 4.28 -3.37 9.14
C VAL A 176 4.74 -3.95 10.47
N VAL A 177 5.42 -5.08 10.43
CA VAL A 177 6.07 -5.70 11.58
C VAL A 177 7.56 -5.80 11.29
N LEU A 178 8.40 -5.29 12.20
CA LEU A 178 9.84 -5.21 12.05
C LEU A 178 10.56 -5.93 13.18
N LEU A 179 11.72 -6.51 12.86
CA LEU A 179 12.65 -7.00 13.86
C LEU A 179 13.20 -5.81 14.66
N LYS A 180 13.36 -5.95 15.97
CA LYS A 180 14.00 -4.91 16.78
C LYS A 180 15.46 -4.71 16.37
N GLY A 181 15.91 -3.45 16.42
CA GLY A 181 17.26 -3.02 16.08
C GLY A 181 17.48 -2.74 14.59
N PHE A 182 18.76 -2.58 14.23
CA PHE A 182 19.19 -2.04 12.93
C PHE A 182 18.66 -2.82 11.73
N ARG A 183 18.56 -4.15 11.82
CA ARG A 183 18.07 -4.98 10.70
C ARG A 183 16.63 -4.63 10.33
N GLY A 184 15.73 -4.45 11.31
CA GLY A 184 14.35 -4.07 11.02
C GLY A 184 14.22 -2.61 10.58
N ASP A 185 15.02 -1.70 11.12
CA ASP A 185 15.03 -0.30 10.64
C ASP A 185 15.43 -0.23 9.16
N MET A 186 16.37 -1.08 8.72
CA MET A 186 16.75 -1.22 7.30
C MET A 186 15.68 -1.93 6.45
N ALA A 187 14.79 -2.72 7.05
CA ALA A 187 13.68 -3.36 6.33
C ALA A 187 12.48 -2.43 6.15
N LEU A 188 12.33 -1.37 6.96
CA LEU A 188 11.17 -0.48 6.91
C LEU A 188 10.81 0.02 5.49
N PRO A 189 11.73 0.54 4.65
CA PRO A 189 11.35 0.96 3.29
C PRO A 189 10.83 -0.19 2.43
N HIS A 190 11.35 -1.40 2.63
CA HIS A 190 10.90 -2.60 1.91
C HIS A 190 9.47 -2.96 2.30
N GLU A 191 9.20 -2.99 3.61
CA GLU A 191 7.85 -3.29 4.12
C GLU A 191 6.82 -2.22 3.76
N LEU A 192 7.22 -0.95 3.64
CA LEU A 192 6.33 0.10 3.15
C LEU A 192 5.88 -0.14 1.70
N ILE A 193 6.75 -0.64 0.82
CA ILE A 193 6.38 -0.99 -0.55
C ILE A 193 5.30 -2.08 -0.55
N HIS A 194 5.43 -3.12 0.28
CA HIS A 194 4.40 -4.15 0.38
C HIS A 194 3.03 -3.60 0.79
N THR A 195 2.97 -2.59 1.67
CA THR A 195 1.69 -1.92 1.97
C THR A 195 1.13 -1.19 0.76
N TYR A 196 1.96 -0.61 -0.11
CA TYR A 196 1.49 0.05 -1.33
C TYR A 196 1.03 -0.94 -2.38
N GLN A 197 1.70 -2.08 -2.50
CA GLN A 197 1.28 -3.20 -3.34
C GLN A 197 -0.07 -3.78 -2.90
N TYR A 198 -0.33 -3.79 -1.60
CA TYR A 198 -1.64 -4.11 -1.06
C TYR A 198 -2.69 -3.04 -1.42
N GLU A 199 -2.37 -1.75 -1.25
CA GLU A 199 -3.31 -0.65 -1.55
C GLU A 199 -3.60 -0.48 -3.06
N ARG A 200 -2.63 -0.76 -3.95
CA ARG A 200 -2.81 -0.61 -5.43
C ARG A 200 -3.88 -1.53 -6.00
N THR A 201 -4.16 -2.64 -5.33
CA THR A 201 -5.18 -3.60 -5.75
C THR A 201 -6.59 -3.25 -5.23
N SER A 202 -6.74 -2.13 -4.52
CA SER A 202 -8.02 -1.66 -3.94
C SER A 202 -9.16 -1.46 -4.94
N GLY A 203 -8.88 -1.26 -6.23
CA GLY A 203 -9.88 -1.25 -7.29
C GLY A 203 -10.71 -2.54 -7.36
N PHE A 204 -10.13 -3.68 -6.98
CA PHE A 204 -10.79 -4.98 -6.96
C PHE A 204 -12.01 -5.02 -6.03
N ASN A 205 -12.00 -4.20 -4.97
CA ASN A 205 -13.14 -4.10 -4.03
C ASN A 205 -14.43 -3.71 -4.76
N LYS A 206 -14.34 -2.98 -5.88
CA LYS A 206 -15.51 -2.54 -6.65
C LYS A 206 -16.14 -3.65 -7.50
N PHE A 207 -15.47 -4.79 -7.67
CA PHE A 207 -15.99 -5.88 -8.49
C PHE A 207 -17.17 -6.57 -7.82
N PHE A 208 -17.22 -6.50 -6.48
CA PHE A 208 -18.24 -7.17 -5.67
C PHE A 208 -19.40 -6.25 -5.27
N THR A 209 -19.26 -4.92 -5.38
CA THR A 209 -20.25 -3.96 -4.86
C THR A 209 -21.67 -4.18 -5.38
N LYS A 210 -21.83 -4.48 -6.68
CA LYS A 210 -23.16 -4.78 -7.25
C LYS A 210 -23.70 -6.14 -6.76
N ALA A 211 -22.84 -7.14 -6.66
CA ALA A 211 -23.22 -8.47 -6.18
C ALA A 211 -23.64 -8.43 -4.71
N GLU A 212 -22.86 -7.77 -3.85
CA GLU A 212 -23.17 -7.57 -2.42
C GLU A 212 -24.53 -6.88 -2.24
N LYS A 213 -24.76 -5.78 -2.98
CA LYS A 213 -26.05 -5.06 -2.93
C LYS A 213 -27.22 -5.94 -3.39
N SER A 214 -27.03 -6.72 -4.45
CA SER A 214 -28.04 -7.64 -4.98
C SER A 214 -28.37 -8.77 -3.98
N ILE A 215 -27.35 -9.39 -3.39
CA ILE A 215 -27.51 -10.44 -2.38
C ILE A 215 -28.20 -9.90 -1.13
N SER A 216 -27.74 -8.75 -0.61
CA SER A 216 -28.35 -8.09 0.54
C SER A 216 -29.83 -7.80 0.31
N SER A 217 -30.19 -7.29 -0.88
CA SER A 217 -31.59 -7.05 -1.24
C SER A 217 -32.42 -8.34 -1.29
N LYS A 218 -31.88 -9.43 -1.86
CA LYS A 218 -32.59 -10.72 -1.95
C LYS A 218 -32.81 -11.38 -0.59
N LEU A 219 -31.91 -11.16 0.35
CA LEU A 219 -31.99 -11.69 1.71
C LEU A 219 -32.78 -10.79 2.67
N GLY A 220 -33.31 -9.65 2.21
CA GLY A 220 -34.00 -8.69 3.08
C GLY A 220 -33.06 -7.98 4.08
N MET A 221 -31.75 -7.96 3.83
CA MET A 221 -30.72 -7.42 4.73
C MET A 221 -30.24 -6.02 4.33
N THR A 222 -31.04 -5.25 3.58
CA THR A 222 -30.63 -3.95 3.01
C THR A 222 -30.23 -2.95 4.09
N GLU A 223 -30.96 -2.90 5.20
CA GLU A 223 -30.66 -1.98 6.31
C GLU A 223 -29.36 -2.33 7.02
N ILE A 224 -29.16 -3.62 7.32
CA ILE A 224 -27.93 -4.15 7.92
C ILE A 224 -26.73 -3.88 7.01
N TYR A 225 -26.87 -4.12 5.71
CA TYR A 225 -25.83 -3.84 4.73
C TYR A 225 -25.51 -2.34 4.62
N SER A 226 -26.51 -1.47 4.73
CA SER A 226 -26.31 -0.02 4.73
C SER A 226 -25.57 0.44 5.99
N LEU A 227 -25.95 -0.07 7.16
CA LEU A 227 -25.26 0.20 8.43
C LEU A 227 -23.82 -0.32 8.39
N TYR A 228 -23.62 -1.55 7.93
CA TYR A 228 -22.30 -2.14 7.73
C TYR A 228 -21.44 -1.25 6.83
N ASN A 229 -21.93 -0.85 5.66
CA ASN A 229 -21.19 0.01 4.75
C ASN A 229 -20.99 1.44 5.24
N LYS A 230 -21.70 1.89 6.27
CA LYS A 230 -21.42 3.18 6.89
C LYS A 230 -20.13 3.11 7.74
N VAL A 231 -19.84 1.95 8.32
CA VAL A 231 -18.74 1.73 9.27
C VAL A 231 -17.56 1.03 8.62
N PHE A 232 -17.80 0.00 7.82
CA PHE A 232 -16.79 -0.87 7.25
C PHE A 232 -16.62 -0.65 5.75
N TYR A 233 -15.41 -0.86 5.27
CA TYR A 233 -15.05 -0.91 3.86
C TYR A 233 -14.41 -2.27 3.60
N ASN A 234 -15.07 -3.17 2.88
CA ASN A 234 -14.53 -4.49 2.59
C ASN A 234 -13.24 -4.38 1.75
N ASP A 235 -12.12 -4.74 2.35
CA ASP A 235 -10.79 -4.71 1.75
C ASP A 235 -10.42 -6.06 1.12
N TYR A 236 -11.27 -6.53 0.19
CA TYR A 236 -11.06 -7.73 -0.64
C TYR A 236 -9.76 -7.71 -1.45
N ASN A 237 -9.11 -6.56 -1.59
CA ASN A 237 -7.75 -6.46 -2.11
C ASN A 237 -6.75 -7.29 -1.29
N TYR A 238 -7.05 -7.63 -0.03
CA TYR A 238 -6.33 -8.67 0.72
C TYR A 238 -6.30 -10.02 -0.02
N ILE A 239 -7.46 -10.48 -0.48
CA ILE A 239 -7.61 -11.75 -1.19
C ILE A 239 -6.89 -11.71 -2.52
N LEU A 240 -7.09 -10.65 -3.30
CA LEU A 240 -6.42 -10.52 -4.59
C LEU A 240 -4.91 -10.44 -4.44
N ASN A 241 -4.41 -9.64 -3.48
CA ASN A 241 -2.97 -9.54 -3.23
C ASN A 241 -2.37 -10.89 -2.84
N GLY A 242 -3.03 -11.65 -1.96
CA GLY A 242 -2.60 -13.01 -1.60
C GLY A 242 -2.56 -13.97 -2.80
N ILE A 243 -3.60 -13.97 -3.64
CA ILE A 243 -3.63 -14.81 -4.86
C ILE A 243 -2.49 -14.42 -5.81
N LEU A 244 -2.31 -13.12 -6.07
CA LEU A 244 -1.26 -12.65 -6.97
C LEU A 244 0.13 -12.96 -6.42
N TYR A 245 0.33 -12.83 -5.10
CA TYR A 245 1.59 -13.17 -4.45
C TYR A 245 1.94 -14.65 -4.62
N VAL A 246 0.98 -15.55 -4.38
CA VAL A 246 1.15 -17.00 -4.58
C VAL A 246 1.37 -17.34 -6.06
N MET A 247 0.66 -16.70 -6.99
CA MET A 247 0.85 -16.92 -8.43
C MET A 247 2.20 -16.42 -8.94
N ALA A 248 2.73 -15.35 -8.34
CA ALA A 248 4.04 -14.82 -8.66
C ALA A 248 5.18 -15.66 -8.07
N ASP A 249 4.90 -16.50 -7.06
CA ASP A 249 5.87 -17.39 -6.44
C ASP A 249 6.10 -18.65 -7.28
N THR A 250 6.96 -18.51 -8.30
CA THR A 250 7.26 -19.59 -9.25
C THR A 250 8.48 -20.42 -8.87
N ASN A 251 9.31 -19.99 -7.89
CA ASN A 251 10.58 -20.65 -7.53
C ASN A 251 10.99 -20.50 -6.04
N GLY A 252 10.03 -20.26 -5.13
CA GLY A 252 10.26 -20.05 -3.70
C GLY A 252 10.21 -18.58 -3.30
N HIS A 253 9.82 -18.30 -2.05
CA HIS A 253 9.48 -16.98 -1.50
C HIS A 253 10.50 -15.84 -1.77
N ALA A 254 11.74 -16.15 -2.15
CA ALA A 254 12.74 -15.15 -2.48
C ALA A 254 12.66 -14.60 -3.91
N ASN A 255 12.00 -15.26 -4.87
CA ASN A 255 12.03 -14.87 -6.29
C ASN A 255 10.61 -14.71 -6.85
N ASN A 256 9.83 -13.82 -6.24
CA ASN A 256 8.57 -13.37 -6.82
C ASN A 256 8.62 -11.88 -7.17
N PHE A 257 7.74 -11.48 -8.07
CA PHE A 257 7.68 -10.13 -8.57
C PHE A 257 7.50 -9.06 -7.47
N PHE A 258 6.69 -9.34 -6.45
CA PHE A 258 6.37 -8.39 -5.38
C PHE A 258 7.61 -8.10 -4.53
N GLU A 259 8.36 -9.15 -4.21
CA GLU A 259 9.64 -9.09 -3.52
C GLU A 259 10.70 -8.34 -4.33
N ASP A 260 10.77 -8.57 -5.64
CA ASP A 260 11.72 -7.90 -6.52
C ASP A 260 11.43 -6.39 -6.65
N GLU A 261 10.17 -6.02 -6.79
CA GLU A 261 9.72 -4.62 -6.77
C GLU A 261 10.05 -3.96 -5.42
N ALA A 262 9.74 -4.63 -4.30
CA ALA A 262 10.07 -4.13 -2.97
C ALA A 262 11.58 -3.95 -2.79
N ARG A 263 12.42 -4.90 -3.23
CA ARG A 263 13.89 -4.75 -3.22
C ARG A 263 14.40 -3.65 -4.13
N TYR A 264 13.77 -3.47 -5.29
CA TYR A 264 14.15 -2.42 -6.24
C TYR A 264 14.00 -1.02 -5.62
N PHE A 265 12.87 -0.77 -4.95
CA PHE A 265 12.59 0.52 -4.31
C PHE A 265 13.16 0.66 -2.90
N SER A 266 13.59 -0.42 -2.23
CA SER A 266 14.22 -0.38 -0.89
C SER A 266 15.74 -0.58 -0.89
N ARG A 267 16.37 -0.57 -2.07
CA ARG A 267 17.83 -0.65 -2.20
C ARG A 267 18.51 0.59 -1.62
N HIS A 268 19.11 0.40 -0.45
CA HIS A 268 19.95 1.38 0.21
C HIS A 268 21.15 1.73 -0.69
N SER A 269 21.50 3.01 -0.77
CA SER A 269 22.79 3.39 -1.35
C SER A 269 23.90 2.94 -0.39
N ARG A 270 25.00 2.37 -0.92
CA ARG A 270 26.22 2.05 -0.11
C ARG A 270 26.84 3.28 0.56
N THR A 271 26.29 4.46 0.34
CA THR A 271 26.68 5.78 0.83
C THR A 271 25.90 6.24 2.06
N MET A 272 25.40 5.33 2.89
CA MET A 272 25.16 5.69 4.31
C MET A 272 26.52 5.94 4.97
N ARG A 273 27.10 7.13 4.75
CA ARG A 273 28.15 7.64 5.61
C ARG A 273 27.52 7.81 6.97
N ILE A 274 27.84 6.87 7.86
CA ILE A 274 27.64 6.96 9.29
C ILE A 274 28.15 8.35 9.70
N ARG A 275 27.26 9.31 9.94
CA ARG A 275 27.60 10.45 10.78
C ARG A 275 27.69 9.89 12.18
N VAL A 276 28.88 9.40 12.52
CA VAL A 276 29.28 9.27 13.92
C VAL A 276 29.25 10.69 14.44
N VAL A 277 28.18 11.06 15.14
CA VAL A 277 28.17 12.26 15.96
C VAL A 277 29.14 11.94 17.09
N THR A 278 30.41 12.28 16.90
CA THR A 278 31.38 12.27 17.99
C THR A 278 30.87 13.26 19.04
N PRO A 279 30.68 12.83 20.30
CA PRO A 279 30.32 13.76 21.36
C PRO A 279 31.41 14.83 21.49
N PRO A 280 31.05 16.07 21.85
CA PRO A 280 32.02 17.13 22.02
C PRO A 280 33.06 16.72 23.08
N TYR A 281 34.33 16.79 22.69
CA TYR A 281 35.47 16.66 23.58
C TYR A 281 35.36 17.72 24.67
N PHE A 282 35.05 17.32 25.90
CA PHE A 282 35.28 18.17 27.07
C PHE A 282 36.76 18.08 27.41
N PRO A 283 37.55 19.17 27.30
CA PRO A 283 38.92 19.15 27.80
C PRO A 283 38.89 19.00 29.31
N LEU A 284 39.47 17.89 29.80
CA LEU A 284 39.81 17.73 31.21
C LEU A 284 40.82 18.81 31.59
N ASN A 285 40.40 19.72 32.46
CA ASN A 285 41.21 20.79 32.98
C ASN A 285 42.21 20.19 33.99
N SER A 286 43.43 19.89 33.54
CA SER A 286 44.53 19.51 34.43
C SER A 286 45.14 20.77 35.05
N SER A 287 44.64 21.15 36.23
CA SER A 287 45.37 22.03 37.14
C SER A 287 45.27 21.48 38.58
N LEU A 288 46.17 20.55 38.88
CA LEU A 288 46.62 20.28 40.24
C LEU A 288 48.14 20.27 40.21
N SER A 289 48.73 21.42 40.53
CA SER A 289 50.11 21.51 40.98
C SER A 289 50.26 22.67 41.96
N ARG A 290 50.65 22.30 43.18
CA ARG A 290 51.05 23.07 44.38
C ARG A 290 49.94 23.43 45.35
#